data_AF-A0A8S2ZY07-F1
#
_entry.id   AF-A0A8S2ZY07-F1
#
_cell.length_a   1.000
_cell.length_b   1.000
_cell.length_c   1.000
_cell.angle_alpha   90.00
_cell.angle_beta   90.00
_cell.angle_gamma   90.00
#
_symmetry.space_group_name_H-M   'P 1'
#
loop_
_entity.id
_entity.type
_entity.pdbx_description
1 polymer ?
#
loop_
_entity_poly.entity_id
_entity_poly.type
_entity_poly.pdbx_seq_one_letter_code
_entity_poly.pdbx_strand_id
1 'polypeptide(L)' 'MATNRPDTLDPALMRPGRLDRKIEIPLPNEQARLDILKIHAAPIAKRGDIG' A
#
# COMPACT_ATOMS: atom_id res chain seq x y z
N MET A 1 7.72 3.12 10.77
CA MET A 1 7.29 1.74 11.12
C MET A 1 6.24 1.29 10.13
N ALA A 2 5.99 -0.01 10.01
CA ALA A 2 4.84 -0.57 9.30
C ALA A 2 4.16 -1.60 10.21
N THR A 3 2.83 -1.66 10.22
CA THR A 3 2.06 -2.68 10.94
C THR A 3 0.77 -3.00 10.20
N ASN A 4 0.36 -4.27 10.23
CA ASN A 4 -0.95 -4.72 9.75
C ASN A 4 -1.99 -4.82 10.88
N ARG A 5 -1.58 -4.53 12.13
CA ARG A 5 -2.40 -4.59 13.35
C ARG A 5 -2.15 -3.35 14.20
N PRO A 6 -2.69 -2.18 13.82
CA PRO A 6 -2.48 -0.94 14.57
C PRO A 6 -3.12 -0.96 15.97
N ASP A 7 -4.13 -1.82 16.17
CA ASP A 7 -4.85 -2.06 17.42
C ASP A 7 -3.99 -2.70 18.51
N THR A 8 -2.95 -3.46 18.14
CA THR A 8 -2.06 -4.14 19.10
C THR A 8 -0.84 -3.31 19.49
N LEU A 9 -0.70 -2.08 18.99
CA LEU A 9 0.44 -1.23 19.30
C LEU A 9 0.37 -0.68 20.73
N ASP A 10 1.53 -0.58 21.39
CA ASP A 10 1.63 0.08 22.69
C ASP A 10 1.18 1.55 22.56
N PRO A 11 0.19 2.01 23.35
CA PRO A 11 -0.28 3.39 23.36
C PRO A 11 0.84 4.42 23.61
N ALA A 12 1.93 4.05 24.28
CA ALA A 12 3.09 4.91 24.51
C ALA A 12 3.77 5.37 23.22
N LEU A 13 3.71 4.56 22.15
CA LEU A 13 4.26 4.90 20.84
C LEU A 13 3.46 5.99 20.12
N MET A 14 2.20 6.18 20.52
CA MET A 14 1.26 7.13 19.92
C MET A 14 1.29 8.51 20.58
N ARG A 15 2.14 8.69 21.61
CA ARG A 15 2.35 9.97 22.27
C ARG A 15 3.11 10.93 21.34
N PRO A 16 2.85 12.26 21.43
CA PRO A 16 3.60 13.24 20.66
C PRO A 16 5.12 13.12 20.85
N GLY A 17 5.89 13.25 19.77
CA GLY A 17 7.35 13.10 19.74
C GLY A 17 7.82 11.65 19.59
N ARG A 18 6.97 10.77 19.05
CA ARG A 18 7.26 9.36 18.75
C ARG A 18 6.78 9.04 17.33
N LEU A 19 5.62 8.41 17.19
CA LEU A 19 4.99 8.14 15.91
C LEU A 19 3.95 9.22 15.60
N ASP A 20 4.44 10.36 15.15
CA ASP A 20 3.60 11.55 15.03
C ASP A 20 2.62 11.46 13.85
N ARG A 21 2.99 10.73 12.79
CA ARG A 21 2.18 10.59 11.57
C ARG A 21 1.67 9.16 11.43
N LYS A 22 0.35 9.04 11.27
CA LYS A 22 -0.32 7.80 10.87
C LYS A 22 -0.74 7.93 9.42
N ILE A 23 -0.30 7.02 8.58
CA ILE A 23 -0.68 6.95 7.18
C ILE A 23 -1.34 5.61 6.97
N GLU A 24 -2.62 5.63 6.62
CA GLU A 24 -3.36 4.44 6.23
C GLU A 24 -3.07 4.12 4.77
N ILE A 25 -2.83 2.83 4.49
CA ILE A 25 -2.61 2.33 3.13
C ILE A 25 -3.85 1.51 2.77
N PRO A 26 -4.81 2.06 2.02
CA PRO A 26 -6.00 1.32 1.62
C PRO A 26 -5.66 0.30 0.52
N LEU A 27 -6.59 -0.61 0.27
CA LEU A 27 -6.51 -1.50 -0.88
C LEU A 27 -6.53 -0.69 -2.19
N PRO A 28 -5.80 -1.11 -3.23
CA PRO A 28 -5.82 -0.45 -4.53
C PRO A 28 -7.24 -0.45 -5.13
N ASN A 29 -7.68 0.72 -5.57
CA ASN A 29 -8.89 0.85 -6.38
C ASN A 29 -8.68 0.22 -7.77
N GLU A 30 -9.72 0.21 -8.60
CA GLU A 30 -9.67 -0.41 -9.93
C GLU A 30 -8.55 0.13 -10.81
N GLN A 31 -8.42 1.46 -10.90
CA GLN A 31 -7.36 2.10 -11.67
C GLN A 31 -5.97 1.74 -11.14
N ALA A 32 -5.77 1.78 -9.82
CA ALA A 32 -4.49 1.43 -9.21
C ALA A 32 -4.14 -0.05 -9.43
N ARG A 33 -5.12 -0.96 -9.39
CA ARG A 33 -4.88 -2.38 -9.72
C ARG A 33 -4.42 -2.55 -11.17
N LEU A 34 -5.05 -1.82 -12.10
CA LEU A 34 -4.67 -1.83 -13.50
C LEU A 34 -3.23 -1.31 -13.70
N ASP A 35 -2.88 -0.22 -13.02
CA ASP A 35 -1.54 0.36 -13.11
C ASP A 35 -0.47 -0.58 -12.53
N ILE A 36 -0.75 -1.19 -11.37
CA ILE A 36 0.10 -2.23 -10.77
C ILE A 36 0.29 -3.39 -11.75
N LEU A 37 -0.79 -3.86 -12.38
CA LEU A 37 -0.73 -4.96 -13.35
C LEU A 37 0.12 -4.57 -14.57
N LYS A 38 -0.04 -3.36 -15.12
CA LYS A 38 0.75 -2.86 -16.26
C LYS A 38 2.25 -2.85 -15.95
N ILE A 39 2.63 -2.40 -14.75
CA ILE A 39 4.04 -2.36 -14.32
C ILE A 39 4.62 -3.78 -14.28
N HIS A 40 3.94 -4.71 -13.63
CA HIS A 40 4.45 -6.08 -13.48
C HIS A 40 4.37 -6.91 -14.77
N ALA A 41 3.44 -6.58 -15.67
CA ALA A 41 3.33 -7.23 -16.98
C ALA A 41 4.25 -6.60 -18.05
N ALA A 42 4.94 -5.49 -17.76
CA ALA A 42 5.86 -4.85 -18.69
C ALA A 42 6.93 -5.79 -19.29
N PRO A 43 7.64 -6.63 -18.50
CA PRO A 43 8.66 -7.55 -19.04
C PRO A 43 8.08 -8.82 -19.68
N ILE A 44 6.77 -9.04 -19.60
CA ILE A 44 6.13 -10.26 -20.07
C ILE A 44 5.75 -10.08 -21.54
N ALA A 45 6.11 -11.07 -22.37
CA ALA A 45 5.58 -11.18 -23.72
C ALA A 45 4.06 -11.43 -23.64
N LYS A 46 3.29 -10.41 -24.00
CA LYS A 46 1.82 -10.40 -23.92
C LYS A 46 1.22 -10.20 -25.30
N ARG A 47 0.05 -10.80 -25.52
CA ARG A 47 -0.74 -10.60 -26.74
C ARG A 47 -1.79 -9.53 -26.46
N GLY A 48 -1.65 -8.37 -27.12
CA GLY A 48 -2.53 -7.22 -26.92
C GLY A 48 -2.12 -6.34 -25.72
N ASP A 49 -2.86 -5.26 -25.54
CA ASP A 49 -2.63 -4.27 -24.48
C ASP A 49 -3.47 -4.58 -23.23
N ILE A 50 -2.98 -4.12 -22.08
CA ILE A 50 -3.69 -4.21 -20.80
C ILE A 50 -4.50 -2.92 -20.64
N GLY A 51 -5.82 -3.03 -20.79
CA GLY A 51 -6.79 -1.94 -20.66
C GLY A 51 -7.48 -1.92 -19.31
#